data_AF-A0A124SC19-F1
#
_entry.id   AF-A0A124SC19-F1
#
_cell.length_a   1.000
_cell.length_b   1.000
_cell.length_c   1.000
_cell.angle_alpha   90.00
_cell.angle_beta   90.00
_cell.angle_gamma   90.00
#
_symmetry.space_group_name_H-M   'P 1'
#
loop_
_entity.id
_entity.type
_entity.pdbx_description
1 polymer ?
#
loop_
_entity_poly.entity_id
_entity_poly.type
_entity_poly.pdbx_seq_one_letter_code
_entity_poly.pdbx_strand_id
1 'polypeptide(L)'
;MTYSSTIFRTNIIVTLFTVEFVILLLSVANAKPATFLQDFRTTWSDSHIKQLDGGKGIQLLLDQNSGCGFASKSKYLFGRVSMKIKLIPGDSAGTVTAFYNNEAKGVPFPKFQPMGIYSTLWEADDWATRGGLEKIDWSKAPFYAYYKDFDIEGCPKPGPSGCESNPANWWEGSGYQQLDAMASRRYRWVRMNHMVYDYCTDKPRYPVTPAECMDGI
;
A
#
# COMPACT_ATOMS: atom_id res chain seq x y z
N MET A 1 -40.18 26.32 -47.28
CA MET A 1 -39.89 24.94 -46.81
C MET A 1 -38.62 24.83 -45.93
N THR A 2 -38.11 25.93 -45.35
CA THR A 2 -36.84 25.94 -44.59
C THR A 2 -37.01 25.95 -43.07
N TYR A 3 -38.24 26.09 -42.56
CA TYR A 3 -38.52 26.17 -41.12
C TYR A 3 -38.50 24.79 -40.44
N SER A 4 -38.99 23.75 -41.14
CA SER A 4 -39.10 22.38 -40.61
C SER A 4 -37.74 21.68 -40.45
N SER A 5 -36.80 21.93 -41.37
CA SER A 5 -35.45 21.34 -41.32
C SER A 5 -34.59 21.88 -40.17
N THR A 6 -34.78 23.15 -39.80
CA THR A 6 -34.06 23.78 -38.68
C THR A 6 -34.54 23.24 -37.34
N ILE A 7 -35.85 23.09 -37.14
CA ILE A 7 -36.43 22.50 -35.92
C ILE A 7 -35.99 21.04 -35.75
N PHE A 8 -35.97 20.26 -36.83
CA PHE A 8 -35.53 18.87 -36.80
C PHE A 8 -34.05 18.73 -36.41
N ARG A 9 -33.19 19.62 -36.92
CA ARG A 9 -31.76 19.67 -36.55
C ARG A 9 -31.56 20.07 -35.09
N THR A 10 -32.29 21.05 -34.59
CA THR A 10 -32.22 21.47 -33.18
C THR A 10 -32.66 20.36 -32.23
N ASN A 11 -33.73 19.62 -32.56
CA ASN A 11 -34.21 18.51 -31.74
C ASN A 11 -33.21 17.35 -31.67
N ILE A 12 -32.53 17.02 -32.77
CA ILE A 12 -31.48 15.99 -32.77
C ILE A 12 -30.29 16.41 -31.91
N ILE A 13 -29.84 17.66 -32.02
CA ILE A 13 -28.73 18.18 -31.22
C ILE A 13 -29.08 18.16 -29.73
N VAL A 14 -30.27 18.61 -29.36
CA VAL A 14 -30.76 18.55 -27.97
C VAL A 14 -30.83 17.11 -27.46
N THR A 15 -31.27 16.16 -28.30
CA THR A 15 -31.36 14.74 -27.93
C THR A 15 -29.97 14.10 -27.76
N LEU A 16 -28.99 14.46 -28.59
CA LEU A 16 -27.61 13.97 -28.45
C LEU A 16 -26.97 14.51 -27.17
N PHE A 17 -27.14 15.80 -26.87
CA PHE A 17 -26.63 16.40 -25.63
C PHE A 17 -27.28 15.82 -24.38
N THR A 18 -28.58 15.51 -24.40
CA THR A 18 -29.25 14.88 -23.26
C THR A 18 -28.81 13.42 -23.07
N VAL A 19 -28.58 12.68 -24.15
CA VAL A 19 -28.05 11.30 -24.07
C VAL A 19 -26.62 11.29 -23.54
N GLU A 20 -25.73 12.18 -24.00
CA GLU A 20 -24.37 12.31 -23.45
C GLU A 20 -24.38 12.69 -21.97
N PHE A 21 -25.26 13.62 -21.57
CA PHE A 21 -25.41 14.02 -20.17
C PHE A 21 -25.94 12.87 -19.29
N VAL A 22 -26.89 12.06 -19.79
CA VAL A 22 -27.40 10.88 -19.10
C VAL A 22 -26.34 9.77 -19.00
N ILE A 23 -25.52 9.56 -20.04
CA ILE A 23 -24.38 8.62 -19.97
C ILE A 23 -23.34 9.09 -18.95
N LEU A 24 -23.06 10.40 -18.87
CA LEU A 24 -22.18 10.97 -17.85
C LEU A 24 -22.76 10.77 -16.44
N LEU A 25 -24.07 10.97 -16.25
CA LEU A 25 -24.75 10.75 -14.97
C LEU A 25 -24.81 9.26 -14.56
N LEU A 26 -24.84 8.33 -15.53
CA LEU A 26 -24.78 6.89 -15.29
C LEU A 26 -23.36 6.38 -15.03
N SER A 27 -22.32 7.18 -15.33
CA SER A 27 -20.93 6.90 -14.97
C SER A 27 -20.61 7.25 -13.51
N VAL A 28 -21.55 6.99 -12.59
CA VAL A 28 -21.19 6.81 -11.19
C VAL A 28 -20.30 5.57 -11.16
N ALA A 29 -18.99 5.78 -11.17
CA ALA A 29 -18.02 4.74 -10.92
C ALA A 29 -18.49 4.01 -9.66
N ASN A 30 -18.82 2.72 -9.79
CA ASN A 30 -19.13 1.89 -8.65
C ASN A 30 -17.89 1.92 -7.75
N ALA A 31 -17.89 2.80 -6.75
CA ALA A 31 -16.79 2.91 -5.82
C ALA A 31 -16.72 1.57 -5.09
N LYS A 32 -15.67 0.81 -5.36
CA LYS A 32 -15.41 -0.45 -4.68
C LYS A 32 -15.49 -0.18 -3.16
N PRO A 33 -16.31 -0.92 -2.39
CA PRO A 33 -16.35 -0.75 -0.95
C PRO A 33 -14.95 -1.02 -0.38
N ALA A 34 -14.32 0.01 0.20
CA ALA A 34 -13.02 -0.11 0.85
C ALA A 34 -13.15 -0.68 2.27
N THR A 35 -13.70 -1.89 2.37
CA THR A 35 -13.80 -2.61 3.65
C THR A 35 -12.70 -3.65 3.76
N PHE A 36 -12.27 -3.93 4.99
CA PHE A 36 -11.25 -4.91 5.31
C PHE A 36 -11.57 -6.27 4.68
N LEU A 37 -12.79 -6.77 4.90
CA LEU A 37 -13.20 -8.08 4.39
C LEU A 37 -13.37 -8.14 2.88
N GLN A 38 -13.28 -7.02 2.15
CA GLN A 38 -13.29 -7.07 0.70
C GLN A 38 -12.01 -7.75 0.19
N ASP A 39 -10.85 -7.25 0.62
CA ASP A 39 -9.55 -7.63 0.06
C ASP A 39 -8.67 -8.43 1.02
N PHE A 40 -8.99 -8.46 2.32
CA PHE A 40 -8.19 -9.11 3.34
C PHE A 40 -8.95 -10.20 4.08
N ARG A 41 -8.19 -11.08 4.72
CA ARG A 41 -8.65 -12.10 5.65
C ARG A 41 -7.73 -12.15 6.85
N THR A 42 -8.27 -12.50 8.01
CA THR A 42 -7.44 -12.83 9.16
C THR A 42 -6.66 -14.11 8.89
N THR A 43 -5.40 -14.13 9.31
CA THR A 43 -4.50 -15.30 9.21
C THR A 43 -4.16 -15.88 10.57
N TRP A 44 -4.26 -15.09 11.64
CA TRP A 44 -3.99 -15.53 12.99
C TRP A 44 -4.85 -14.77 14.01
N SER A 45 -5.45 -15.53 14.93
CA SER A 45 -6.25 -15.05 16.06
C SER A 45 -7.39 -14.08 15.67
N ASP A 46 -8.47 -14.64 15.10
CA ASP A 46 -9.68 -13.89 14.74
C ASP A 46 -10.28 -13.11 15.92
N SER A 47 -10.16 -13.65 17.14
CA SER A 47 -10.64 -12.98 18.36
C SER A 47 -9.88 -11.68 18.69
N HIS A 48 -8.69 -11.51 18.14
CA HIS A 48 -7.82 -10.34 18.35
C HIS A 48 -7.90 -9.33 17.19
N ILE A 49 -8.80 -9.54 16.22
CA ILE A 49 -9.11 -8.57 15.17
C ILE A 49 -10.57 -8.18 15.24
N LYS A 50 -10.82 -6.90 15.53
CA LYS A 50 -12.18 -6.34 15.58
C LYS A 50 -12.41 -5.41 14.39
N GLN A 51 -13.47 -5.66 13.64
CA GLN A 51 -13.93 -4.72 12.61
C GLN A 51 -14.65 -3.52 13.25
N LEU A 52 -14.36 -2.33 12.73
CA LEU A 52 -14.92 -1.05 13.13
C LEU A 52 -15.70 -0.46 11.97
N ASP A 53 -16.75 0.32 12.25
CA ASP A 53 -17.51 1.07 11.26
C ASP A 53 -17.96 0.24 10.04
N GLY A 54 -18.47 -0.97 10.31
CA GLY A 54 -18.91 -1.90 9.25
C GLY A 54 -17.77 -2.45 8.39
N GLY A 55 -16.54 -2.50 8.93
CA GLY A 55 -15.36 -3.02 8.25
C GLY A 55 -14.51 -1.97 7.54
N LYS A 56 -14.84 -0.68 7.64
CA LYS A 56 -14.01 0.42 7.09
C LYS A 56 -12.70 0.62 7.86
N GLY A 57 -12.66 0.16 9.11
CA GLY A 57 -11.46 0.07 9.92
C GLY A 57 -11.39 -1.26 10.65
N ILE A 58 -10.20 -1.58 11.16
CA ILE A 58 -10.00 -2.69 12.09
C ILE A 58 -9.12 -2.25 13.25
N GLN A 59 -9.25 -2.95 14.35
CA GLN A 59 -8.36 -2.90 15.51
C GLN A 59 -7.68 -4.26 15.62
N LEU A 60 -6.35 -4.25 15.73
CA LEU A 60 -5.52 -5.40 16.10
C LEU A 60 -5.20 -5.30 17.60
N LEU A 61 -5.28 -6.44 18.28
CA LEU A 61 -4.98 -6.60 19.70
C LEU A 61 -3.74 -7.48 19.87
N LEU A 62 -2.87 -7.09 20.80
CA LEU A 62 -1.83 -7.93 21.37
C LEU A 62 -1.98 -7.93 22.89
N ASP A 63 -2.04 -9.13 23.47
CA ASP A 63 -1.98 -9.39 24.90
C ASP A 63 -1.15 -10.65 25.18
N GLN A 64 -1.05 -11.04 26.46
CA GLN A 64 -0.24 -12.19 26.89
C GLN A 64 -0.65 -13.52 26.26
N ASN A 65 -1.89 -13.62 25.75
CA ASN A 65 -2.41 -14.84 25.15
C ASN A 65 -2.00 -14.97 23.69
N SER A 66 -2.09 -13.88 22.92
CA SER A 66 -1.78 -13.91 21.49
C SER A 66 -1.56 -12.51 20.90
N GLY A 67 -0.78 -12.48 19.82
CA GLY A 67 -0.88 -11.43 18.80
C GLY A 67 -1.95 -11.74 17.76
N CYS A 68 -1.89 -11.06 16.63
CA CYS A 68 -2.80 -11.30 15.51
C CYS A 68 -2.18 -10.90 14.17
N GLY A 69 -2.82 -11.30 13.08
CA GLY A 69 -2.36 -10.95 11.75
C GLY A 69 -3.42 -11.15 10.69
N PHE A 70 -3.27 -10.40 9.60
CA PHE A 70 -4.10 -10.53 8.42
C PHE A 70 -3.26 -10.49 7.15
N ALA A 71 -3.86 -11.01 6.07
CA ALA A 71 -3.25 -11.06 4.76
C ALA A 71 -4.27 -10.70 3.67
N SER A 72 -3.79 -10.19 2.54
CA SER A 72 -4.60 -10.06 1.34
C SER A 72 -5.07 -11.42 0.86
N LYS A 73 -6.29 -11.48 0.32
CA LYS A 73 -6.86 -12.70 -0.27
C LYS A 73 -6.15 -13.08 -1.57
N SER A 74 -5.76 -12.08 -2.35
CA SER A 74 -5.01 -12.24 -3.59
C SER A 74 -3.54 -11.90 -3.38
N LYS A 75 -2.68 -12.44 -4.25
CA LYS A 75 -1.32 -11.96 -4.43
C LYS A 75 -1.30 -10.97 -5.59
N TYR A 76 -0.32 -10.08 -5.63
CA TYR A 76 -0.23 -9.03 -6.64
C TYR A 76 1.17 -8.97 -7.26
N LEU A 77 1.24 -8.63 -8.55
CA LEU A 77 2.45 -8.17 -9.21
C LEU A 77 2.28 -6.70 -9.54
N PHE A 78 3.13 -5.85 -8.96
CA PHE A 78 3.12 -4.40 -9.13
C PHE A 78 1.81 -3.71 -8.71
N GLY A 79 1.87 -2.39 -8.61
CA GLY A 79 0.79 -1.54 -8.13
C GLY A 79 1.16 -0.77 -6.86
N ARG A 80 0.13 -0.23 -6.22
CA ARG A 80 0.18 0.56 -5.00
C ARG A 80 -0.73 -0.08 -3.94
N VAL A 81 -0.19 -0.14 -2.73
CA VAL A 81 -0.94 -0.53 -1.53
C VAL A 81 -0.89 0.65 -0.58
N SER A 82 -2.05 1.04 -0.06
CA SER A 82 -2.17 2.15 0.87
C SER A 82 -3.13 1.77 1.99
N MET A 83 -2.71 2.08 3.21
CA MET A 83 -3.47 1.87 4.44
C MET A 83 -3.09 2.97 5.42
N LYS A 84 -4.06 3.51 6.14
CA LYS A 84 -3.76 4.39 7.28
C LYS A 84 -3.61 3.56 8.53
N ILE A 85 -2.49 3.76 9.22
CA ILE A 85 -2.13 3.03 10.43
C ILE A 85 -2.06 4.02 11.60
N LYS A 86 -2.69 3.68 12.72
CA LYS A 86 -2.44 4.32 14.01
C LYS A 86 -1.75 3.29 14.91
N LEU A 87 -0.49 3.59 15.25
CA LEU A 87 0.36 2.75 16.08
C LEU A 87 -0.04 2.82 17.56
N ILE A 88 0.53 1.90 18.34
CA ILE A 88 0.43 1.86 19.80
C ILE A 88 1.11 3.13 20.34
N PRO A 89 0.48 3.87 21.27
CA PRO A 89 1.09 5.06 21.85
C PRO A 89 2.30 4.69 22.72
N GLY A 90 3.26 5.61 22.83
CA GLY A 90 4.49 5.40 23.61
C GLY A 90 5.61 4.79 22.77
N ASP A 91 6.50 4.04 23.42
CA ASP A 91 7.60 3.36 22.75
C ASP A 91 7.10 2.08 22.07
N SER A 92 6.98 2.13 20.75
CA SER A 92 6.61 0.99 19.93
C SER A 92 7.51 0.94 18.70
N ALA A 93 8.25 -0.15 18.57
CA ALA A 93 9.13 -0.34 17.43
C ALA A 93 8.33 -0.61 16.15
N GLY A 94 8.79 -0.03 15.05
CA GLY A 94 8.25 -0.25 13.72
C GLY A 94 9.39 -0.31 12.71
N THR A 95 9.20 -1.08 11.63
CA THR A 95 10.18 -1.18 10.54
C THR A 95 9.57 -0.66 9.25
N VAL A 96 10.31 0.19 8.52
CA VAL A 96 9.96 0.66 7.18
C VAL A 96 11.10 0.29 6.25
N THR A 97 10.81 -0.49 5.21
CA THR A 97 11.81 -0.93 4.21
C THR A 97 11.46 -0.35 2.85
N ALA A 98 12.46 0.21 2.15
CA ALA A 98 12.32 0.74 0.79
C ALA A 98 13.28 0.00 -0.16
N PHE A 99 12.78 -0.38 -1.33
CA PHE A 99 13.56 -0.99 -2.41
C PHE A 99 13.38 -0.19 -3.69
N TYR A 100 14.47 0.00 -4.42
CA TYR A 100 14.51 0.69 -5.72
C TYR A 100 14.82 -0.33 -6.82
N ASN A 101 14.22 -0.14 -7.99
CA ASN A 101 14.46 -1.02 -9.13
C ASN A 101 15.76 -0.62 -9.85
N ASN A 102 16.83 -1.38 -9.61
CA ASN A 102 18.14 -1.22 -10.26
C ASN A 102 18.51 -2.44 -11.13
N GLU A 103 17.51 -3.14 -11.69
CA GLU A 103 17.75 -4.37 -12.46
C GLU A 103 18.65 -4.15 -13.69
N ALA A 104 18.53 -3.00 -14.36
CA ALA A 104 19.40 -2.64 -15.49
C ALA A 104 20.90 -2.62 -15.14
N LYS A 105 21.23 -2.61 -13.85
CA LYS A 105 22.59 -2.63 -13.29
C LYS A 105 22.96 -3.98 -12.66
N GLY A 106 22.13 -5.01 -12.86
CA GLY A 106 22.37 -6.36 -12.38
C GLY A 106 21.91 -6.63 -10.95
N VAL A 107 21.19 -5.71 -10.31
CA VAL A 107 20.61 -5.91 -8.96
C VAL A 107 19.31 -6.72 -9.07
N PRO A 108 19.17 -7.87 -8.37
CA PRO A 108 17.92 -8.62 -8.35
C PRO A 108 16.72 -7.77 -7.85
N PHE A 109 15.57 -7.87 -8.53
CA PHE A 109 14.35 -7.15 -8.17
C PHE A 109 13.12 -8.08 -8.21
N PRO A 110 12.12 -7.91 -7.31
CA PRO A 110 10.92 -8.74 -7.28
C PRO A 110 9.98 -8.44 -8.46
N LYS A 111 10.20 -9.13 -9.59
CA LYS A 111 9.41 -8.94 -10.84
C LYS A 111 8.48 -10.09 -11.24
N PHE A 112 8.78 -11.32 -10.82
CA PHE A 112 8.06 -12.51 -11.31
C PHE A 112 7.31 -13.27 -10.21
N GLN A 113 7.50 -12.88 -8.95
CA GLN A 113 6.89 -13.55 -7.80
C GLN A 113 5.78 -12.67 -7.25
N PRO A 114 4.49 -13.04 -7.44
CA PRO A 114 3.39 -12.30 -6.87
C PRO A 114 3.47 -12.27 -5.35
N MET A 115 3.29 -11.09 -4.76
CA MET A 115 3.41 -10.88 -3.31
C MET A 115 2.04 -10.73 -2.67
N GLY A 116 1.87 -11.31 -1.48
CA GLY A 116 0.73 -10.99 -0.61
C GLY A 116 1.03 -9.76 0.22
N ILE A 117 -0.01 -9.06 0.65
CA ILE A 117 0.08 -7.95 1.59
C ILE A 117 -0.24 -8.50 2.96
N TYR A 118 0.61 -8.25 3.94
CA TYR A 118 0.47 -8.79 5.28
C TYR A 118 0.62 -7.67 6.30
N SER A 119 -0.07 -7.81 7.43
CA SER A 119 0.22 -7.05 8.62
C SER A 119 -0.05 -7.90 9.84
N THR A 120 0.79 -7.73 10.85
CA THR A 120 0.77 -8.50 12.10
C THR A 120 1.04 -7.55 13.26
N LEU A 121 0.50 -7.90 14.42
CA LEU A 121 0.88 -7.34 15.70
C LEU A 121 1.33 -8.49 16.59
N TRP A 122 2.60 -8.47 16.98
CA TRP A 122 3.26 -9.56 17.71
C TRP A 122 4.36 -9.00 18.61
N GLU A 123 4.79 -9.81 19.57
CA GLU A 123 5.84 -9.49 20.54
C GLU A 123 7.21 -9.90 20.00
N ALA A 124 8.19 -9.00 20.09
CA ALA A 124 9.49 -9.13 19.43
C ALA A 124 10.66 -8.64 20.32
N ASP A 125 10.59 -8.98 21.61
CA ASP A 125 11.45 -8.54 22.70
C ASP A 125 12.93 -8.76 22.47
N ASP A 126 13.31 -9.75 21.65
CA ASP A 126 14.71 -10.08 21.42
C ASP A 126 15.43 -9.06 20.52
N TRP A 127 14.71 -8.16 19.86
CA TRP A 127 15.33 -7.21 18.94
C TRP A 127 14.61 -5.86 18.76
N ALA A 128 13.30 -5.76 19.04
CA ALA A 128 12.47 -4.64 18.64
C ALA A 128 12.90 -3.28 19.25
N THR A 129 13.03 -3.20 20.58
CA THR A 129 13.34 -1.95 21.27
C THR A 129 14.76 -1.98 21.81
N ARG A 130 15.57 -1.02 21.36
CA ARG A 130 17.01 -0.90 21.70
C ARG A 130 17.80 -2.20 21.50
N GLY A 131 17.53 -2.90 20.39
CA GLY A 131 18.20 -4.18 20.08
C GLY A 131 17.83 -5.30 21.04
N GLY A 132 16.66 -5.23 21.67
CA GLY A 132 16.12 -6.24 22.58
C GLY A 132 16.45 -6.05 24.06
N LEU A 133 17.03 -4.90 24.41
CA LEU A 133 17.32 -4.54 25.80
C LEU A 133 16.07 -4.14 26.60
N GLU A 134 15.07 -3.58 25.91
CA GLU A 134 13.80 -3.21 26.52
C GLU A 134 12.73 -4.23 26.11
N LYS A 135 12.21 -4.91 27.12
CA LYS A 135 11.22 -5.98 27.02
C LYS A 135 9.82 -5.41 27.15
N ILE A 136 8.83 -6.07 26.55
CA ILE A 136 7.43 -5.67 26.65
C ILE A 136 6.97 -5.70 28.11
N ASP A 137 6.27 -4.64 28.52
CA ASP A 137 5.63 -4.57 29.83
C ASP A 137 4.17 -5.02 29.71
N TRP A 138 3.93 -6.32 29.92
CA TRP A 138 2.61 -6.91 29.80
C TRP A 138 1.56 -6.36 30.78
N SER A 139 1.97 -5.61 31.82
CA SER A 139 1.01 -4.91 32.70
C SER A 139 0.27 -3.77 31.98
N LYS A 140 0.82 -3.31 30.84
CA LYS A 140 0.23 -2.28 29.98
C LYS A 140 -0.65 -2.85 28.87
N ALA A 141 -0.75 -4.17 28.76
CA ALA A 141 -1.70 -4.80 27.86
C ALA A 141 -3.15 -4.46 28.28
N PRO A 142 -4.11 -4.42 27.34
CA PRO A 142 -3.98 -4.74 25.92
C PRO A 142 -3.33 -3.64 25.07
N PHE A 143 -2.53 -4.05 24.08
CA PHE A 143 -1.95 -3.14 23.09
C PHE A 143 -2.77 -3.13 21.81
N TYR A 144 -3.11 -1.92 21.33
CA TYR A 144 -3.97 -1.76 20.15
C TYR A 144 -3.28 -1.00 19.01
N ALA A 145 -3.33 -1.58 17.82
CA ALA A 145 -3.04 -0.90 16.56
C ALA A 145 -4.31 -0.81 15.71
N TYR A 146 -4.48 0.29 14.97
CA TYR A 146 -5.69 0.51 14.17
C TYR A 146 -5.32 0.71 12.71
N TYR A 147 -6.14 0.15 11.82
CA TYR A 147 -6.00 0.30 10.38
C TYR A 147 -7.31 0.80 9.78
N LYS A 148 -7.22 1.64 8.74
CA LYS A 148 -8.36 2.08 7.93
C LYS A 148 -7.92 2.45 6.52
N ASP A 149 -8.89 2.76 5.67
CA ASP A 149 -8.67 3.20 4.29
C ASP A 149 -7.84 2.16 3.51
N PHE A 150 -8.31 0.90 3.53
CA PHE A 150 -7.71 -0.23 2.85
C PHE A 150 -7.83 -0.06 1.33
N ASP A 151 -6.72 0.29 0.69
CA ASP A 151 -6.69 0.58 -0.74
C ASP A 151 -5.59 -0.25 -1.41
N ILE A 152 -6.01 -1.11 -2.34
CA ILE A 152 -5.13 -1.92 -3.16
C ILE A 152 -5.47 -1.66 -4.61
N GLU A 153 -4.47 -1.16 -5.31
CA GLU A 153 -4.54 -0.89 -6.74
C GLU A 153 -3.34 -1.56 -7.38
N GLY A 154 -3.52 -2.72 -8.00
CA GLY A 154 -2.40 -3.47 -8.56
C GLY A 154 -2.88 -4.67 -9.34
N CYS A 155 -1.94 -5.49 -9.81
CA CYS A 155 -2.30 -6.62 -10.66
C CYS A 155 -2.49 -7.94 -9.89
N PRO A 156 -3.73 -8.40 -9.62
CA PRO A 156 -3.95 -9.63 -8.88
C PRO A 156 -3.52 -10.88 -9.66
N LYS A 157 -3.07 -11.91 -8.96
CA LYS A 157 -2.77 -13.24 -9.49
C LYS A 157 -3.54 -14.31 -8.69
N PRO A 158 -4.40 -15.13 -9.33
CA PRO A 158 -4.81 -15.06 -10.75
C PRO A 158 -5.60 -13.78 -11.07
N GLY A 159 -5.53 -13.32 -12.31
CA GLY A 159 -6.16 -12.07 -12.74
C GLY A 159 -6.11 -11.90 -14.27
N PRO A 160 -6.52 -10.74 -14.80
CA PRO A 160 -6.53 -10.47 -16.24
C PRO A 160 -5.16 -10.70 -16.88
N SER A 161 -5.13 -11.24 -18.11
CA SER A 161 -3.88 -11.43 -18.85
C SER A 161 -3.24 -10.10 -19.22
N GLY A 162 -1.92 -9.98 -19.06
CA GLY A 162 -1.16 -8.78 -19.43
C GLY A 162 -1.31 -7.60 -18.47
N CYS A 163 -1.97 -7.79 -17.34
CA CYS A 163 -2.20 -6.72 -16.36
C CYS A 163 -0.90 -6.27 -15.64
N GLU A 164 0.11 -7.12 -15.58
CA GLU A 164 1.45 -6.80 -15.02
C GLU A 164 2.30 -5.86 -15.89
N SER A 165 1.92 -5.67 -17.16
CA SER A 165 2.64 -4.83 -18.12
C SER A 165 1.62 -4.22 -19.07
N ASN A 166 0.96 -3.17 -18.61
CA ASN A 166 -0.12 -2.52 -19.35
C ASN A 166 0.10 -0.99 -19.36
N PRO A 167 0.18 -0.34 -20.53
CA PRO A 167 0.32 1.12 -20.62
C PRO A 167 -0.79 1.93 -19.92
N ALA A 168 -1.94 1.31 -19.64
CA ALA A 168 -3.01 1.94 -18.87
C ALA A 168 -2.72 1.99 -17.35
N ASN A 169 -1.74 1.22 -16.86
CA ASN A 169 -1.31 1.27 -15.46
C ASN A 169 -0.57 2.57 -15.21
N TRP A 170 -1.13 3.44 -14.37
CA TRP A 170 -0.51 4.75 -14.12
C TRP A 170 0.90 4.63 -13.51
N TRP A 171 1.17 3.57 -12.73
CA TRP A 171 2.46 3.35 -12.07
C TRP A 171 3.56 2.91 -13.05
N GLU A 172 3.23 2.56 -14.30
CA GLU A 172 4.20 2.30 -15.37
C GLU A 172 4.55 3.57 -16.16
N GLY A 173 3.86 4.68 -15.91
CA GLY A 173 4.11 5.96 -16.56
C GLY A 173 5.53 6.48 -16.29
N SER A 174 6.07 7.27 -17.21
CA SER A 174 7.44 7.82 -17.12
C SER A 174 7.72 8.60 -15.82
N GLY A 175 6.70 9.24 -15.25
CA GLY A 175 6.79 9.95 -13.97
C GLY A 175 6.99 9.06 -12.74
N TYR A 176 6.83 7.74 -12.87
CA TYR A 176 6.96 6.76 -11.78
C TYR A 176 8.18 5.84 -11.93
N GLN A 177 8.97 6.03 -12.99
CA GLN A 177 10.24 5.32 -13.18
C GLN A 177 11.31 5.76 -12.18
N GLN A 178 11.18 6.97 -11.63
CA GLN A 178 12.05 7.53 -10.61
C GLN A 178 11.29 8.51 -9.72
N LEU A 179 11.84 8.81 -8.55
CA LEU A 179 11.31 9.90 -7.72
C LEU A 179 11.51 11.25 -8.44
N ASP A 180 10.52 12.13 -8.36
CA ASP A 180 10.69 13.51 -8.78
C ASP A 180 11.67 14.26 -7.85
N ALA A 181 12.09 15.45 -8.27
CA ALA A 181 13.08 16.24 -7.52
C ALA A 181 12.62 16.61 -6.09
N MET A 182 11.33 16.83 -5.87
CA MET A 182 10.78 17.18 -4.57
C MET A 182 10.70 15.95 -3.66
N ALA A 183 10.21 14.83 -4.19
CA ALA A 183 10.17 13.54 -3.50
C ALA A 183 11.58 13.10 -3.11
N SER A 184 12.56 13.24 -4.01
CA SER A 184 13.97 12.94 -3.74
C SER A 184 14.54 13.81 -2.61
N ARG A 185 14.24 15.11 -2.59
CA ARG A 185 14.65 16.01 -1.48
C ARG A 185 14.04 15.60 -0.15
N ARG A 186 12.75 15.27 -0.12
CA ARG A 186 12.06 14.80 1.10
C ARG A 186 12.65 13.49 1.60
N TYR A 187 12.89 12.55 0.68
CA TYR A 187 13.52 11.28 1.00
C TYR A 187 14.92 11.47 1.61
N ARG A 188 15.77 12.30 1.00
CA ARG A 188 17.10 12.64 1.55
C ARG A 188 16.99 13.29 2.92
N TRP A 189 16.04 14.21 3.12
CA TRP A 189 15.81 14.84 4.42
C TRP A 189 15.45 13.80 5.49
N VAL A 190 14.57 12.84 5.19
CA VAL A 190 14.24 11.74 6.12
C VAL A 190 15.47 10.91 6.44
N ARG A 191 16.28 10.55 5.44
CA ARG A 191 17.54 9.81 5.67
C ARG A 191 18.51 10.56 6.57
N MET A 192 18.67 11.87 6.38
CA MET A 192 19.62 12.65 7.17
C MET A 192 19.15 12.91 8.61
N ASN A 193 17.84 13.00 8.86
CA ASN A 193 17.30 13.44 10.15
C ASN A 193 16.64 12.33 10.98
N HIS A 194 16.24 11.22 10.36
CA HIS A 194 15.42 10.19 11.01
C HIS A 194 15.93 8.75 10.82
N MET A 195 16.93 8.52 9.97
CA MET A 195 17.49 7.18 9.78
C MET A 195 18.49 6.86 10.90
N VAL A 196 18.16 5.87 11.72
CA VAL A 196 19.00 5.43 12.85
C VAL A 196 19.88 4.22 12.52
N TYR A 197 19.55 3.49 11.46
CA TYR A 197 20.30 2.34 10.97
C TYR A 197 20.19 2.26 9.46
N ASP A 198 21.31 1.93 8.81
CA ASP A 198 21.39 1.70 7.37
C ASP A 198 22.39 0.60 7.06
N TYR A 199 21.88 -0.53 6.57
CA TYR A 199 22.69 -1.70 6.22
C TYR A 199 23.75 -1.41 5.14
N CYS A 200 23.51 -0.41 4.29
CA CYS A 200 24.50 0.03 3.29
C CYS A 200 25.79 0.55 3.92
N THR A 201 25.71 1.08 5.15
CA THR A 201 26.83 1.66 5.89
C THR A 201 27.36 0.76 7.01
N ASP A 202 26.67 -0.33 7.31
CA ASP A 202 27.06 -1.31 8.33
C ASP A 202 28.23 -2.19 7.83
N LYS A 203 29.46 -1.70 8.00
CA LYS A 203 30.69 -2.42 7.61
C LYS A 203 30.97 -3.68 8.40
N PRO A 204 30.69 -3.76 9.72
CA PRO A 204 30.78 -5.02 10.44
C PRO A 204 29.92 -6.13 9.84
N ARG A 205 28.68 -5.83 9.43
CA ARG A 205 27.77 -6.81 8.83
C ARG A 205 28.00 -7.04 7.34
N TYR A 206 28.29 -5.98 6.60
CA TYR A 206 28.55 -5.98 5.16
C TYR A 206 29.91 -5.37 4.86
N PRO A 207 31.00 -6.16 4.95
CA PRO A 207 32.34 -5.66 4.65
C PRO A 207 32.45 -5.09 3.23
N VAL A 208 31.78 -5.75 2.27
CA VAL A 208 31.58 -5.25 0.91
C VAL A 208 30.20 -4.61 0.83
N THR A 209 30.15 -3.35 0.39
CA THR A 209 28.88 -2.62 0.22
C THR A 209 27.99 -3.37 -0.79
N PRO A 210 26.71 -3.63 -0.46
CA PRO A 210 25.75 -4.21 -1.41
C PRO A 210 25.61 -3.34 -2.68
N ALA A 211 25.40 -3.98 -3.83
CA ALA A 211 25.43 -3.31 -5.13
C ALA A 211 24.35 -2.23 -5.27
N GLU A 212 23.17 -2.48 -4.70
CA GLU A 212 22.03 -1.58 -4.66
C GLU A 212 22.28 -0.30 -3.86
N CYS A 213 23.26 -0.31 -2.96
CA CYS A 213 23.61 0.83 -2.12
C CYS A 213 24.58 1.81 -2.78
N MET A 214 25.25 1.40 -3.87
CA MET A 214 26.22 2.24 -4.57
C MET A 214 25.55 3.32 -5.42
N ASP A 215 24.28 3.11 -5.75
CA ASP A 215 23.45 4.12 -6.37
C ASP A 215 22.73 4.93 -5.29
N GLY A 216 23.16 6.18 -5.13
CA GLY A 216 22.41 7.14 -4.31
C GLY A 216 21.02 7.38 -4.89
N ILE A 217 20.08 7.72 -4.01
CA ILE A 217 18.82 8.37 -4.40
C ILE A 217 19.07 9.86 -4.58
#